data_AF-K9TCQ5-F1
#
_entry.id   AF-K9TCQ5-F1
#
_cell.length_a   1.000
_cell.length_b   1.000
_cell.length_c   1.000
_cell.angle_alpha   90.00
_cell.angle_beta   90.00
_cell.angle_gamma   90.00
#
_symmetry.space_group_name_H-M   'P 1'
#
loop_
_entity.id
_entity.type
_entity.pdbx_description
1 polymer ?
#
loop_
_entity_poly.entity_id
_entity_poly.type
_entity_poly.pdbx_seq_one_letter_code
_entity_poly.pdbx_strand_id
1 'polypeptide(L)'
;MNDLFKGFEQLLELAKTLEEKIEAGELKADMQFRTRPISSIPRTGAIPRTGNVGVSTGGVSVDASPFRTPPGPRSTGPRSTGGGSNFTSPTPGVSKPQKSGSSIKDIGGLREVLNELKELIGMPLKRPDLLEKIGLEPTRGVLLVGPPGTGKTLTARALASELGVNYIDLVGPEVMSKYYGEAEQKLRAIFDQAVNSAPCIIFIDEIDSLAPDRSQVEGEVEKRLVAQLLGLMDGFAQTQGVIVLAATNRPDALDPALRRPGRFDREVQFRVPDCAGRLEILEILTSAMPLDETVQLAEIAELATGFVGADLKAVCQKAAYTALRRQVPSIEAEIPETMTVQQGDFLEALKAVKPAVLRSVEVQSPHVSWDEIGGLENIKQTLREAVEGALINRELYLQTKARSPKGILLWGPPGTGKTLLAKAVASQAKANFICINGPELLSKWVGASEQAVRELFTKARQASPCVVFIDEIDTLAPARGQHTGDSGVSDRVVGQLLVELDGLATGSNILVIGATNRPEAMDSALLRAGRFDLQLMVDLPDVDSRLGILQVHNQERPLSEVDLSHWATVTEGWNGADLALLGDRAAVEAIRRYRAIGMSDPAQIRITTEDFAYAYDVLNQQRSA
;
A
#
# COMPACT_ATOMS: atom_id res chain seq x y z
N MET A 1 -43.20 0.09 2.81
CA MET A 1 -43.05 0.75 4.13
C MET A 1 -43.66 -0.10 5.25
N ASN A 2 -44.95 -0.46 5.18
CA ASN A 2 -45.69 -1.07 6.30
C ASN A 2 -45.03 -2.32 6.92
N ASP A 3 -44.40 -3.21 6.14
CA ASP A 3 -43.77 -4.43 6.71
C ASP A 3 -42.50 -4.14 7.51
N LEU A 4 -41.83 -3.00 7.26
CA LEU A 4 -40.68 -2.56 8.07
C LEU A 4 -41.14 -2.11 9.48
N PHE A 5 -42.30 -1.46 9.56
CA PHE A 5 -42.90 -1.05 10.83
C PHE A 5 -43.34 -2.25 11.67
N LYS A 6 -43.96 -3.28 11.05
CA LYS A 6 -44.31 -4.53 11.74
C LYS A 6 -43.11 -5.23 12.38
N GLY A 7 -41.97 -5.27 11.70
CA GLY A 7 -40.73 -5.83 12.25
C GLY A 7 -40.22 -5.04 13.47
N PHE A 8 -40.46 -3.74 13.51
CA PHE A 8 -40.08 -2.87 14.64
C PHE A 8 -41.04 -3.02 15.83
N GLU A 9 -42.35 -3.14 15.59
CA GLU A 9 -43.34 -3.44 16.63
C GLU A 9 -43.07 -4.81 17.28
N GLN A 10 -42.76 -5.85 16.49
CA GLN A 10 -42.39 -7.17 17.00
C GLN A 10 -41.11 -7.15 17.85
N LEU A 11 -40.13 -6.31 17.51
CA LEU A 11 -38.92 -6.13 18.33
C LEU A 11 -39.20 -5.42 19.66
N LEU A 12 -40.11 -4.43 19.68
CA LEU A 12 -40.54 -3.75 20.90
C LEU A 12 -41.36 -4.67 21.83
N GLU A 13 -42.18 -5.55 21.26
CA GLU A 13 -42.94 -6.56 22.02
C GLU A 13 -42.02 -7.65 22.61
N LEU A 14 -40.99 -8.06 21.86
CA LEU A 14 -39.92 -8.95 22.36
C LEU A 14 -39.07 -8.30 23.46
N ALA A 15 -38.76 -7.00 23.36
CA ALA A 15 -38.03 -6.28 24.40
C ALA A 15 -38.82 -6.23 25.72
N LYS A 16 -40.10 -5.84 25.67
CA LYS A 16 -40.95 -5.78 26.86
C LYS A 16 -41.14 -7.14 27.52
N THR A 17 -41.39 -8.19 26.75
CA THR A 17 -41.55 -9.55 27.29
C THR A 17 -40.25 -10.16 27.83
N LEU A 18 -39.08 -9.58 27.52
CA LEU A 18 -37.82 -9.86 28.19
C LEU A 18 -37.67 -9.07 29.49
N GLU A 19 -38.02 -7.77 29.50
CA GLU A 19 -38.01 -6.94 30.72
C GLU A 19 -38.97 -7.49 31.79
N GLU A 20 -40.21 -7.82 31.44
CA GLU A 20 -41.20 -8.44 32.34
C GLU A 20 -40.69 -9.76 32.95
N LYS A 21 -39.90 -10.54 32.22
CA LYS A 21 -39.30 -11.81 32.72
C LYS A 21 -38.03 -11.63 33.54
N ILE A 22 -37.36 -10.49 33.41
CA ILE A 22 -36.29 -10.07 34.30
C ILE A 22 -36.89 -9.57 35.62
N GLU A 23 -37.95 -8.73 35.57
CA GLU A 23 -38.66 -8.26 36.77
C GLU A 23 -39.39 -9.38 37.52
N ALA A 24 -39.98 -10.34 36.82
CA ALA A 24 -40.56 -11.55 37.42
C ALA A 24 -39.51 -12.50 38.04
N GLY A 25 -38.21 -12.25 37.82
CA GLY A 25 -37.11 -13.03 38.39
C GLY A 25 -36.88 -14.41 37.76
N GLU A 26 -37.54 -14.72 36.63
CA GLU A 26 -37.33 -15.98 35.89
C GLU A 26 -35.95 -16.06 35.24
N LEU A 27 -35.38 -14.91 34.86
CA LEU A 27 -34.09 -14.80 34.16
C LEU A 27 -32.92 -14.44 35.10
N LYS A 28 -32.34 -15.45 35.75
CA LYS A 28 -31.05 -15.31 36.46
C LYS A 28 -29.85 -15.46 35.52
N ALA A 29 -29.29 -14.35 35.08
CA ALA A 29 -28.10 -14.31 34.22
C ALA A 29 -26.78 -14.30 35.03
N ASP A 30 -26.19 -15.46 35.26
CA ASP A 30 -24.85 -15.59 35.87
C ASP A 30 -23.73 -15.20 34.88
N MET A 31 -23.34 -13.92 34.87
CA MET A 31 -22.27 -13.40 34.02
C MET A 31 -20.86 -13.71 34.57
N GLN A 32 -20.37 -14.94 34.34
CA GLN A 32 -18.97 -15.29 34.63
C GLN A 32 -17.99 -14.70 33.60
N PHE A 33 -17.44 -13.52 33.89
CA PHE A 33 -16.28 -12.96 33.17
C PHE A 33 -15.01 -13.82 33.40
N ARG A 34 -14.72 -14.73 32.47
CA ARG A 34 -13.46 -15.51 32.47
C ARG A 34 -12.32 -14.74 31.79
N THR A 35 -11.69 -13.84 32.53
CA THR A 35 -10.32 -13.40 32.20
C THR A 35 -9.36 -14.59 32.38
N ARG A 36 -8.55 -14.89 31.37
CA ARG A 36 -7.49 -15.92 31.44
C ARG A 36 -6.12 -15.24 31.53
N PRO A 37 -5.35 -15.40 32.62
CA PRO A 37 -3.94 -15.05 32.63
C PRO A 37 -3.12 -16.07 31.82
N ILE A 38 -2.04 -15.61 31.18
CA ILE A 38 -1.09 -16.48 30.45
C ILE A 38 -0.13 -17.14 31.46
N SER A 39 -0.51 -18.30 31.99
CA SER A 39 0.42 -19.32 32.52
C SER A 39 -0.29 -20.61 32.97
N SER A 40 -0.37 -21.64 32.13
CA SER A 40 -0.38 -23.06 32.54
C SER A 40 -0.58 -24.00 31.33
N ILE A 41 0.42 -24.82 31.02
CA ILE A 41 0.31 -25.92 30.05
C ILE A 41 -0.17 -27.17 30.81
N PRO A 42 -1.31 -27.79 30.45
CA PRO A 42 -1.76 -29.03 31.09
C PRO A 42 -0.82 -30.20 30.74
N ARG A 43 -0.01 -30.65 31.70
CA ARG A 43 0.72 -31.92 31.58
C ARG A 43 -0.20 -33.08 31.99
N THR A 44 -0.58 -33.94 31.04
CA THR A 44 -0.88 -35.40 31.12
C THR A 44 -2.01 -35.78 30.15
N GLY A 45 -1.88 -36.92 29.45
CA GLY A 45 -2.84 -37.30 28.40
C GLY A 45 -2.52 -38.56 27.59
N ALA A 46 -1.97 -39.61 28.21
CA ALA A 46 -1.81 -40.98 27.69
C ALA A 46 -1.25 -41.20 26.26
N ILE A 47 0.05 -41.51 26.16
CA ILE A 47 0.66 -42.18 24.99
C ILE A 47 0.83 -43.68 25.31
N PRO A 48 0.43 -44.63 24.43
CA PRO A 48 0.72 -46.06 24.62
C PRO A 48 2.22 -46.36 24.60
N ARG A 49 2.70 -47.21 25.54
CA ARG A 49 4.11 -47.61 25.63
C ARG A 49 4.44 -48.75 24.67
N THR A 50 5.52 -48.61 23.91
CA THR A 50 6.38 -49.74 23.52
C THR A 50 7.83 -49.38 23.86
N GLY A 51 8.62 -50.37 24.29
CA GLY A 51 9.92 -50.17 24.92
C GLY A 51 11.10 -50.62 24.07
N ASN A 52 12.00 -49.68 23.79
CA ASN A 52 13.45 -49.80 23.72
C ASN A 52 14.06 -51.23 23.63
N VAL A 53 14.53 -51.62 22.44
CA VAL A 53 15.62 -52.60 22.24
C VAL A 53 16.62 -51.99 21.25
N GLY A 54 17.92 -52.13 21.53
CA GLY A 54 18.99 -51.41 20.83
C GLY A 54 19.43 -52.00 19.48
N VAL A 55 20.24 -51.22 18.77
CA VAL A 55 20.86 -51.63 17.50
C VAL A 55 22.08 -52.51 17.77
N SER A 56 22.10 -53.73 17.23
CA SER A 56 23.29 -54.57 17.14
C SER A 56 23.33 -55.41 15.86
N THR A 57 24.25 -55.07 14.97
CA THR A 57 25.01 -55.95 14.04
C THR A 57 24.44 -57.34 13.66
N GLY A 58 24.19 -57.59 12.36
CA GLY A 58 24.40 -58.94 11.79
C GLY A 58 23.55 -59.43 10.61
N GLY A 59 23.96 -59.09 9.36
CA GLY A 59 24.03 -60.00 8.18
C GLY A 59 22.80 -60.71 7.54
N VAL A 60 23.00 -61.17 6.28
CA VAL A 60 22.32 -62.32 5.61
C VAL A 60 20.80 -62.14 5.34
N SER A 61 20.34 -61.67 4.16
CA SER A 61 19.92 -62.46 2.96
C SER A 61 18.95 -63.63 3.25
N VAL A 62 17.84 -63.94 2.55
CA VAL A 62 17.28 -63.62 1.21
C VAL A 62 15.71 -63.82 1.31
N ASP A 63 14.80 -63.75 0.33
CA ASP A 63 14.79 -63.62 -1.16
C ASP A 63 13.44 -63.07 -1.71
N ALA A 64 13.35 -62.93 -3.04
CA ALA A 64 12.20 -63.15 -3.94
C ALA A 64 10.80 -62.50 -3.73
N SER A 65 10.34 -61.82 -4.80
CA SER A 65 8.97 -61.38 -5.13
C SER A 65 8.06 -62.57 -5.58
N PRO A 66 6.80 -62.39 -6.11
CA PRO A 66 5.84 -61.26 -6.09
C PRO A 66 4.37 -61.72 -5.76
N PHE A 67 3.35 -60.96 -6.21
CA PHE A 67 1.97 -61.35 -6.62
C PHE A 67 0.72 -61.16 -5.71
N ARG A 68 -0.25 -60.43 -6.32
CA ARG A 68 -1.74 -60.52 -6.31
C ARG A 68 -2.62 -60.25 -5.08
N THR A 69 -3.73 -59.57 -5.41
CA THR A 69 -4.97 -59.33 -4.66
C THR A 69 -5.92 -60.55 -4.58
N PRO A 70 -6.74 -60.68 -3.52
CA PRO A 70 -8.01 -61.41 -3.51
C PRO A 70 -9.26 -60.49 -3.63
N PRO A 71 -10.47 -60.98 -4.05
CA PRO A 71 -11.63 -60.12 -4.37
C PRO A 71 -12.98 -60.45 -3.67
N GLY A 72 -13.96 -59.54 -3.78
CA GLY A 72 -15.41 -59.79 -3.59
C GLY A 72 -16.00 -59.47 -2.21
N PRO A 73 -17.33 -59.56 -2.00
CA PRO A 73 -18.39 -60.06 -2.90
C PRO A 73 -19.50 -59.02 -3.25
N ARG A 74 -20.62 -59.47 -3.86
CA ARG A 74 -21.85 -58.70 -4.17
C ARG A 74 -23.11 -59.41 -3.63
N SER A 75 -24.13 -58.66 -3.20
CA SER A 75 -25.54 -59.11 -3.29
C SER A 75 -26.58 -57.96 -3.17
N THR A 76 -27.61 -58.05 -4.04
CA THR A 76 -29.06 -57.72 -3.87
C THR A 76 -29.54 -56.46 -3.11
N GLY A 77 -30.51 -55.73 -3.72
CA GLY A 77 -31.27 -54.60 -3.13
C GLY A 77 -32.46 -55.00 -2.23
N PRO A 78 -33.42 -54.10 -1.97
CA PRO A 78 -34.38 -53.66 -3.02
C PRO A 78 -34.76 -52.16 -3.02
N ARG A 79 -35.74 -51.79 -3.85
CA ARG A 79 -36.33 -50.43 -3.99
C ARG A 79 -37.18 -50.01 -2.79
N SER A 80 -37.24 -48.69 -2.54
CA SER A 80 -38.42 -48.00 -2.00
C SER A 80 -38.65 -46.66 -2.73
N THR A 81 -39.79 -46.02 -2.51
CA THR A 81 -40.28 -44.84 -3.25
C THR A 81 -40.51 -43.64 -2.32
N GLY A 82 -40.11 -42.45 -2.73
CA GLY A 82 -40.41 -41.19 -2.03
C GLY A 82 -40.16 -39.98 -2.95
N GLY A 83 -41.08 -39.00 -2.96
CA GLY A 83 -41.05 -37.91 -3.93
C GLY A 83 -39.96 -36.86 -3.65
N GLY A 84 -39.31 -36.39 -4.72
CA GLY A 84 -38.46 -35.20 -4.67
C GLY A 84 -39.29 -33.92 -4.79
N SER A 85 -39.20 -33.02 -3.82
CA SER A 85 -39.68 -31.65 -3.94
C SER A 85 -38.63 -30.77 -4.64
N ASN A 86 -39.08 -29.83 -5.47
CA ASN A 86 -38.18 -28.95 -6.21
C ASN A 86 -37.50 -27.94 -5.27
N PHE A 87 -36.19 -28.11 -5.04
CA PHE A 87 -35.30 -27.04 -4.61
C PHE A 87 -34.47 -26.55 -5.80
N THR A 88 -35.00 -25.59 -6.54
CA THR A 88 -34.24 -24.85 -7.56
C THR A 88 -33.37 -23.80 -6.89
N SER A 89 -32.06 -24.07 -6.78
CA SER A 89 -31.08 -23.02 -6.49
C SER A 89 -30.96 -22.06 -7.69
N PRO A 90 -30.66 -20.77 -7.47
CA PRO A 90 -30.46 -19.82 -8.56
C PRO A 90 -29.12 -20.11 -9.26
N THR A 91 -29.17 -20.43 -10.55
CA THR A 91 -27.98 -20.48 -11.41
C THR A 91 -27.39 -19.08 -11.61
N PRO A 92 -26.05 -18.93 -11.62
CA PRO A 92 -25.40 -17.70 -12.09
C PRO A 92 -25.86 -17.41 -13.53
N GLY A 93 -26.43 -16.21 -13.74
CA GLY A 93 -27.01 -15.86 -15.03
C GLY A 93 -25.95 -15.56 -16.08
N VAL A 94 -25.93 -16.34 -17.17
CA VAL A 94 -25.10 -16.02 -18.35
C VAL A 94 -25.61 -14.71 -18.96
N SER A 95 -24.95 -13.59 -18.64
CA SER A 95 -25.27 -12.32 -19.27
C SER A 95 -24.79 -12.34 -20.72
N LYS A 96 -25.74 -12.45 -21.67
CA LYS A 96 -25.47 -12.01 -23.04
C LYS A 96 -25.12 -10.52 -22.98
N PRO A 97 -24.13 -10.03 -23.74
CA PRO A 97 -23.70 -8.64 -23.65
C PRO A 97 -24.86 -7.70 -24.00
N GLN A 98 -25.44 -7.08 -22.96
CA GLN A 98 -26.32 -5.93 -23.13
C GLN A 98 -25.49 -4.77 -23.69
N LYS A 99 -26.12 -3.86 -24.44
CA LYS A 99 -25.46 -2.70 -25.05
C LYS A 99 -25.20 -1.58 -24.03
N SER A 100 -24.51 -1.96 -22.95
CA SER A 100 -24.01 -1.12 -21.85
C SER A 100 -22.54 -1.42 -21.54
N GLY A 101 -21.85 -2.16 -22.42
CA GLY A 101 -20.40 -2.36 -22.36
C GLY A 101 -19.65 -1.06 -22.65
N SER A 102 -18.77 -0.68 -21.73
CA SER A 102 -17.82 0.42 -21.88
C SER A 102 -16.95 0.22 -23.12
N SER A 103 -16.81 1.26 -23.93
CA SER A 103 -15.92 1.26 -25.10
C SER A 103 -14.46 1.38 -24.67
N ILE A 104 -13.53 0.98 -25.53
CA ILE A 104 -12.11 1.33 -25.36
C ILE A 104 -11.88 2.85 -25.47
N LYS A 105 -12.82 3.60 -26.06
CA LYS A 105 -12.85 5.07 -26.01
C LYS A 105 -13.03 5.62 -24.58
N ASP A 106 -13.51 4.80 -23.64
CA ASP A 106 -13.77 5.19 -22.26
C ASP A 106 -12.52 4.94 -21.37
N ILE A 107 -11.35 4.70 -21.99
CA ILE A 107 -10.07 4.38 -21.35
C ILE A 107 -8.99 5.37 -21.79
N GLY A 108 -8.64 6.31 -20.91
CA GLY A 108 -7.51 7.22 -21.09
C GLY A 108 -6.19 6.66 -20.52
N GLY A 109 -5.05 7.14 -21.02
CA GLY A 109 -3.74 6.94 -20.38
C GLY A 109 -3.16 5.52 -20.40
N LEU A 110 -3.80 4.57 -21.10
CA LEU A 110 -3.37 3.16 -21.16
C LEU A 110 -3.09 2.67 -22.59
N ARG A 111 -2.74 3.56 -23.53
CA ARG A 111 -2.57 3.21 -24.96
C ARG A 111 -1.57 2.07 -25.21
N GLU A 112 -0.42 2.08 -24.53
CA GLU A 112 0.60 1.02 -24.66
C GLU A 112 0.06 -0.34 -24.18
N VAL A 113 -0.52 -0.35 -22.98
CA VAL A 113 -1.14 -1.53 -22.34
C VAL A 113 -2.30 -2.08 -23.17
N LEU A 114 -3.12 -1.21 -23.76
CA LEU A 114 -4.20 -1.58 -24.67
C LEU A 114 -3.68 -2.23 -25.96
N ASN A 115 -2.57 -1.75 -26.52
CA ASN A 115 -1.97 -2.35 -27.71
C ASN A 115 -1.38 -3.73 -27.39
N GLU A 116 -0.62 -3.85 -26.31
CA GLU A 116 -0.07 -5.13 -25.84
C GLU A 116 -1.20 -6.16 -25.60
N LEU A 117 -2.25 -5.79 -24.88
CA LEU A 117 -3.40 -6.66 -24.64
C LEU A 117 -4.15 -7.02 -25.93
N LYS A 118 -4.27 -6.11 -26.91
CA LYS A 118 -4.87 -6.39 -28.22
C LYS A 118 -4.06 -7.36 -29.05
N GLU A 119 -2.73 -7.33 -28.97
CA GLU A 119 -1.87 -8.32 -29.64
C GLU A 119 -1.99 -9.68 -28.96
N LEU A 120 -1.76 -9.75 -27.64
CA LEU A 120 -1.80 -11.00 -26.87
C LEU A 120 -3.16 -11.71 -26.94
N ILE A 121 -4.26 -10.98 -26.84
CA ILE A 121 -5.62 -11.56 -26.72
C ILE A 121 -6.34 -11.58 -28.08
N GLY A 122 -6.05 -10.60 -28.95
CA GLY A 122 -6.67 -10.51 -30.27
C GLY A 122 -6.11 -11.48 -31.30
N MET A 123 -4.79 -11.79 -31.28
CA MET A 123 -4.22 -12.72 -32.26
C MET A 123 -4.76 -14.16 -32.09
N PRO A 124 -4.76 -14.78 -30.89
CA PRO A 124 -5.26 -16.15 -30.74
C PRO A 124 -6.77 -16.28 -30.99
N LEU A 125 -7.57 -15.26 -30.63
CA LEU A 125 -9.02 -15.31 -30.77
C LEU A 125 -9.53 -14.96 -32.18
N LYS A 126 -8.79 -14.16 -32.97
CA LYS A 126 -9.23 -13.74 -34.32
C LYS A 126 -8.44 -14.38 -35.47
N ARG A 127 -7.20 -14.85 -35.27
CA ARG A 127 -6.36 -15.49 -36.31
C ARG A 127 -5.40 -16.57 -35.75
N PRO A 128 -5.90 -17.68 -35.18
CA PRO A 128 -5.06 -18.80 -34.75
C PRO A 128 -4.16 -19.34 -35.89
N ASP A 129 -4.64 -19.31 -37.14
CA ASP A 129 -3.93 -19.72 -38.36
C ASP A 129 -2.53 -19.10 -38.53
N LEU A 130 -2.29 -17.91 -37.95
CA LEU A 130 -1.01 -17.21 -38.03
C LEU A 130 -0.01 -17.73 -36.99
N LEU A 131 -0.49 -18.11 -35.80
CA LEU A 131 0.33 -18.68 -34.73
C LEU A 131 0.79 -20.09 -35.12
N GLU A 132 -0.13 -20.92 -35.64
CA GLU A 132 0.18 -22.26 -36.13
C GLU A 132 1.23 -22.25 -37.26
N LYS A 133 1.17 -21.28 -38.18
CA LYS A 133 2.15 -21.14 -39.29
C LYS A 133 3.54 -20.71 -38.85
N ILE A 134 3.68 -20.07 -37.69
CA ILE A 134 4.97 -19.63 -37.13
C ILE A 134 5.47 -20.65 -36.08
N GLY A 135 4.61 -21.59 -35.64
CA GLY A 135 4.93 -22.56 -34.59
C GLY A 135 4.90 -21.96 -33.18
N LEU A 136 4.14 -20.90 -32.97
CA LEU A 136 3.97 -20.25 -31.67
C LEU A 136 2.78 -20.86 -30.93
N GLU A 137 2.97 -21.23 -29.65
CA GLU A 137 1.84 -21.54 -28.77
C GLU A 137 0.99 -20.28 -28.51
N PRO A 138 -0.35 -20.37 -28.52
CA PRO A 138 -1.21 -19.26 -28.13
C PRO A 138 -1.08 -18.98 -26.62
N THR A 139 -0.96 -17.72 -26.26
CA THR A 139 -0.93 -17.26 -24.86
C THR A 139 -2.23 -17.62 -24.17
N ARG A 140 -2.17 -18.33 -23.04
CA ARG A 140 -3.36 -18.89 -22.37
C ARG A 140 -3.80 -18.05 -21.17
N GLY A 141 -2.83 -17.45 -20.46
CA GLY A 141 -3.07 -16.65 -19.27
C GLY A 141 -2.31 -15.33 -19.29
N VAL A 142 -3.03 -14.22 -19.12
CA VAL A 142 -2.43 -12.88 -18.95
C VAL A 142 -2.75 -12.33 -17.56
N LEU A 143 -1.71 -12.00 -16.79
CA LEU A 143 -1.81 -11.45 -15.43
C LEU A 143 -1.64 -9.92 -15.47
N LEU A 144 -2.67 -9.18 -15.04
CA LEU A 144 -2.74 -7.73 -15.02
C LEU A 144 -2.24 -7.21 -13.66
N VAL A 145 -0.94 -6.92 -13.60
CA VAL A 145 -0.20 -6.49 -12.40
C VAL A 145 -0.26 -4.97 -12.23
N GLY A 146 -0.09 -4.43 -11.01
CA GLY A 146 -0.04 -2.98 -10.74
C GLY A 146 -1.06 -2.49 -9.69
N PRO A 147 -1.08 -1.19 -9.33
CA PRO A 147 -1.90 -0.66 -8.23
C PRO A 147 -3.42 -0.81 -8.41
N PRO A 148 -4.21 -0.83 -7.31
CA PRO A 148 -5.67 -0.79 -7.37
C PRO A 148 -6.15 0.53 -7.97
N GLY A 149 -7.34 0.54 -8.59
CA GLY A 149 -7.93 1.75 -9.17
C GLY A 149 -7.30 2.23 -10.50
N THR A 150 -6.36 1.47 -11.07
CA THR A 150 -5.74 1.72 -12.39
C THR A 150 -6.61 1.28 -13.58
N GLY A 151 -7.77 0.65 -13.36
CA GLY A 151 -8.73 0.32 -14.42
C GLY A 151 -8.59 -1.07 -15.05
N LYS A 152 -7.87 -2.01 -14.43
CA LYS A 152 -7.70 -3.43 -14.86
C LYS A 152 -9.02 -4.08 -15.31
N THR A 153 -10.01 -4.11 -14.43
CA THR A 153 -11.36 -4.68 -14.60
C THR A 153 -12.12 -4.05 -15.78
N LEU A 154 -12.04 -2.72 -15.89
CA LEU A 154 -12.69 -1.94 -16.93
C LEU A 154 -12.03 -2.22 -18.30
N THR A 155 -10.70 -2.32 -18.32
CA THR A 155 -9.90 -2.65 -19.50
C THR A 155 -10.23 -4.04 -20.06
N ALA A 156 -10.30 -5.05 -19.19
CA ALA A 156 -10.67 -6.41 -19.60
C ALA A 156 -12.09 -6.48 -20.19
N ARG A 157 -13.07 -5.84 -19.54
CA ARG A 157 -14.47 -5.80 -20.01
C ARG A 157 -14.62 -5.04 -21.34
N ALA A 158 -13.94 -3.90 -21.49
CA ALA A 158 -13.94 -3.13 -22.74
C ALA A 158 -13.28 -3.88 -23.90
N LEU A 159 -12.17 -4.59 -23.64
CA LEU A 159 -11.48 -5.40 -24.64
C LEU A 159 -12.35 -6.55 -25.14
N ALA A 160 -13.03 -7.28 -24.25
CA ALA A 160 -13.96 -8.32 -24.66
C ALA A 160 -15.10 -7.76 -25.54
N SER A 161 -15.60 -6.56 -25.21
CA SER A 161 -16.64 -5.88 -25.99
C SER A 161 -16.16 -5.42 -27.38
N GLU A 162 -14.91 -5.00 -27.56
CA GLU A 162 -14.33 -4.70 -28.89
C GLU A 162 -14.01 -5.98 -29.68
N LEU A 163 -13.54 -7.03 -29.01
CA LEU A 163 -13.22 -8.30 -29.66
C LEU A 163 -14.49 -9.02 -30.13
N GLY A 164 -15.64 -8.77 -29.49
CA GLY A 164 -16.94 -9.38 -29.83
C GLY A 164 -17.10 -10.80 -29.28
N VAL A 165 -16.38 -11.12 -28.20
CA VAL A 165 -16.31 -12.46 -27.60
C VAL A 165 -17.14 -12.54 -26.32
N ASN A 166 -17.45 -13.75 -25.87
CA ASN A 166 -18.13 -13.93 -24.59
C ASN A 166 -17.20 -13.52 -23.44
N TYR A 167 -17.77 -12.97 -22.37
CA TYR A 167 -17.06 -12.49 -21.21
C TYR A 167 -17.69 -13.07 -19.95
N ILE A 168 -16.88 -13.66 -19.08
CA ILE A 168 -17.30 -14.17 -17.78
C ILE A 168 -16.39 -13.55 -16.72
N ASP A 169 -16.94 -12.67 -15.89
CA ASP A 169 -16.25 -12.14 -14.72
C ASP A 169 -16.40 -13.04 -13.50
N LEU A 170 -15.34 -13.08 -12.71
CA LEU A 170 -15.23 -13.80 -11.46
C LEU A 170 -14.46 -12.95 -10.46
N VAL A 171 -15.10 -12.56 -9.36
CA VAL A 171 -14.46 -11.81 -8.26
C VAL A 171 -13.98 -12.83 -7.22
N GLY A 172 -12.68 -12.82 -6.89
CA GLY A 172 -12.06 -13.82 -6.01
C GLY A 172 -12.82 -14.09 -4.70
N PRO A 173 -13.16 -13.06 -3.91
CA PRO A 173 -13.97 -13.20 -2.71
C PRO A 173 -15.34 -13.88 -2.90
N GLU A 174 -15.96 -13.83 -4.08
CA GLU A 174 -17.26 -14.48 -4.34
C GLU A 174 -17.16 -16.00 -4.50
N VAL A 175 -15.97 -16.54 -4.71
CA VAL A 175 -15.73 -18.00 -4.77
C VAL A 175 -15.58 -18.59 -3.37
N MET A 176 -15.11 -17.79 -2.42
CA MET A 176 -14.77 -18.18 -1.04
C MET A 176 -16.03 -18.31 -0.17
N SER A 177 -16.83 -19.34 -0.44
CA SER A 177 -18.00 -19.69 0.37
C SER A 177 -17.61 -20.32 1.71
N LYS A 178 -18.56 -20.34 2.66
CA LYS A 178 -18.40 -21.00 3.97
C LYS A 178 -18.53 -22.53 3.92
N TYR A 179 -18.85 -23.11 2.75
CA TYR A 179 -19.17 -24.52 2.59
C TYR A 179 -18.08 -25.27 1.82
N TYR A 180 -17.66 -26.40 2.39
CA TYR A 180 -16.51 -27.16 1.91
C TYR A 180 -16.74 -27.74 0.51
N GLY A 181 -15.84 -27.45 -0.43
CA GLY A 181 -15.87 -27.95 -1.81
C GLY A 181 -16.82 -27.20 -2.77
N GLU A 182 -17.67 -26.29 -2.28
CA GLU A 182 -18.55 -25.47 -3.14
C GLU A 182 -17.71 -24.54 -4.06
N ALA A 183 -16.66 -23.95 -3.50
CA ALA A 183 -15.68 -23.11 -4.21
C ALA A 183 -15.04 -23.84 -5.42
N GLU A 184 -14.63 -25.10 -5.23
CA GLU A 184 -14.01 -25.94 -6.28
C GLU A 184 -15.01 -26.28 -7.39
N GLN A 185 -16.26 -26.57 -7.03
CA GLN A 185 -17.33 -26.85 -7.99
C GLN A 185 -17.74 -25.59 -8.77
N LYS A 186 -17.86 -24.43 -8.10
CA LYS A 186 -18.15 -23.13 -8.72
C LYS A 186 -17.07 -22.75 -9.75
N LEU A 187 -15.79 -22.90 -9.40
CA LEU A 187 -14.69 -22.71 -10.37
C LEU A 187 -14.83 -23.64 -11.59
N ARG A 188 -15.00 -24.94 -11.37
CA ARG A 188 -15.08 -25.91 -12.47
C ARG A 188 -16.26 -25.61 -13.40
N ALA A 189 -17.44 -25.33 -12.86
CA ALA A 189 -18.63 -24.98 -13.64
C ALA A 189 -18.44 -23.68 -14.47
N ILE A 190 -17.73 -22.67 -13.95
CA ILE A 190 -17.42 -21.43 -14.68
C ILE A 190 -16.49 -21.71 -15.87
N PHE A 191 -15.46 -22.53 -15.67
CA PHE A 191 -14.55 -22.92 -16.75
C PHE A 191 -15.24 -23.81 -17.80
N ASP A 192 -16.05 -24.79 -17.38
CA ASP A 192 -16.86 -25.62 -18.28
C ASP A 192 -17.85 -24.76 -19.10
N GLN A 193 -18.48 -23.76 -18.46
CA GLN A 193 -19.34 -22.78 -19.13
C GLN A 193 -18.54 -21.96 -20.17
N ALA A 194 -17.32 -21.55 -19.87
CA ALA A 194 -16.47 -20.78 -20.78
C ALA A 194 -16.10 -21.59 -22.05
N VAL A 195 -15.80 -22.88 -21.91
CA VAL A 195 -15.54 -23.78 -23.05
C VAL A 195 -16.78 -23.93 -23.92
N ASN A 196 -17.95 -24.16 -23.31
CA ASN A 196 -19.23 -24.21 -24.03
C ASN A 196 -19.63 -22.85 -24.67
N SER A 197 -18.93 -21.76 -24.31
CA SER A 197 -19.15 -20.40 -24.81
C SER A 197 -17.99 -19.87 -25.66
N ALA A 198 -17.08 -20.73 -26.14
CA ALA A 198 -15.95 -20.28 -26.95
C ALA A 198 -16.40 -19.62 -28.28
N PRO A 199 -15.77 -18.50 -28.72
CA PRO A 199 -14.65 -17.82 -28.10
C PRO A 199 -15.04 -17.01 -26.84
N CYS A 200 -14.26 -17.17 -25.77
CA CYS A 200 -14.59 -16.64 -24.44
C CYS A 200 -13.35 -16.10 -23.71
N ILE A 201 -13.54 -15.00 -22.98
CA ILE A 201 -12.59 -14.46 -22.00
C ILE A 201 -13.13 -14.70 -20.60
N ILE A 202 -12.38 -15.44 -19.78
CA ILE A 202 -12.59 -15.52 -18.34
C ILE A 202 -11.78 -14.40 -17.70
N PHE A 203 -12.39 -13.53 -16.90
CA PHE A 203 -11.69 -12.50 -16.14
C PHE A 203 -11.80 -12.75 -14.64
N ILE A 204 -10.68 -12.95 -13.97
CA ILE A 204 -10.57 -13.22 -12.53
C ILE A 204 -10.03 -11.98 -11.82
N ASP A 205 -10.87 -11.23 -11.12
CA ASP A 205 -10.43 -10.11 -10.28
C ASP A 205 -9.98 -10.59 -8.89
N GLU A 206 -9.03 -9.87 -8.31
CA GLU A 206 -8.41 -10.19 -7.00
C GLU A 206 -7.94 -11.66 -6.88
N ILE A 207 -7.23 -12.17 -7.90
CA ILE A 207 -6.78 -13.57 -7.94
C ILE A 207 -5.87 -13.97 -6.75
N ASP A 208 -5.21 -13.00 -6.10
CA ASP A 208 -4.48 -13.21 -4.85
C ASP A 208 -5.37 -13.67 -3.67
N SER A 209 -6.70 -13.51 -3.75
CA SER A 209 -7.64 -14.11 -2.79
C SER A 209 -8.00 -15.58 -3.10
N LEU A 210 -7.71 -16.06 -4.31
CA LEU A 210 -8.01 -17.43 -4.78
C LEU A 210 -6.77 -18.33 -4.77
N ALA A 211 -5.61 -17.73 -5.01
CA ALA A 211 -4.35 -18.41 -5.21
C ALA A 211 -3.18 -17.79 -4.41
N PRO A 212 -3.33 -17.54 -3.10
CA PRO A 212 -2.24 -17.07 -2.26
C PRO A 212 -1.11 -18.11 -2.19
N ASP A 213 0.11 -17.67 -1.88
CA ASP A 213 1.25 -18.57 -1.73
C ASP A 213 1.01 -19.62 -0.62
N ARG A 214 1.06 -20.90 -1.02
CA ARG A 214 0.94 -22.09 -0.16
C ARG A 214 2.00 -22.16 0.93
N SER A 215 3.12 -21.43 0.77
CA SER A 215 4.16 -21.34 1.79
C SER A 215 3.79 -20.42 2.96
N GLN A 216 2.99 -19.37 2.70
CA GLN A 216 2.58 -18.36 3.68
C GLN A 216 1.26 -18.70 4.38
N VAL A 217 0.36 -19.40 3.68
CA VAL A 217 -0.96 -19.78 4.20
C VAL A 217 -0.88 -21.10 4.98
N GLU A 218 -1.55 -21.21 6.13
CA GLU A 218 -1.71 -22.49 6.83
C GLU A 218 -2.89 -23.33 6.30
N GLY A 219 -4.02 -22.67 5.98
CA GLY A 219 -5.31 -23.29 5.65
C GLY A 219 -5.30 -24.28 4.47
N GLU A 220 -5.88 -25.46 4.70
CA GLU A 220 -6.00 -26.49 3.66
C GLU A 220 -6.93 -26.11 2.50
N VAL A 221 -8.01 -25.37 2.77
CA VAL A 221 -9.04 -25.05 1.77
C VAL A 221 -8.46 -24.21 0.64
N GLU A 222 -7.71 -23.16 0.99
CA GLU A 222 -6.99 -22.32 0.02
C GLU A 222 -5.98 -23.15 -0.78
N LYS A 223 -5.17 -23.99 -0.13
CA LYS A 223 -4.19 -24.87 -0.83
C LYS A 223 -4.83 -25.83 -1.83
N ARG A 224 -6.04 -26.32 -1.54
CA ARG A 224 -6.85 -27.15 -2.46
C ARG A 224 -7.43 -26.31 -3.58
N LEU A 225 -7.92 -25.10 -3.30
CA LEU A 225 -8.42 -24.16 -4.31
C LEU A 225 -7.32 -23.77 -5.31
N VAL A 226 -6.10 -23.48 -4.83
CA VAL A 226 -4.96 -23.20 -5.72
C VAL A 226 -4.61 -24.44 -6.56
N ALA A 227 -4.62 -25.64 -5.97
CA ALA A 227 -4.38 -26.88 -6.70
C ALA A 227 -5.45 -27.16 -7.78
N GLN A 228 -6.73 -26.90 -7.49
CA GLN A 228 -7.82 -27.01 -8.45
C GLN A 228 -7.70 -25.96 -9.56
N LEU A 229 -7.28 -24.73 -9.27
CA LEU A 229 -7.04 -23.70 -10.28
C LEU A 229 -5.85 -24.05 -11.18
N LEU A 230 -4.74 -24.57 -10.62
CA LEU A 230 -3.64 -25.12 -11.44
C LEU A 230 -4.13 -26.23 -12.38
N GLY A 231 -4.90 -27.18 -11.85
CA GLY A 231 -5.43 -28.31 -12.63
C GLY A 231 -6.41 -27.89 -13.73
N LEU A 232 -7.16 -26.79 -13.53
CA LEU A 232 -7.98 -26.19 -14.58
C LEU A 232 -7.11 -25.54 -15.66
N MET A 233 -6.15 -24.68 -15.27
CA MET A 233 -5.21 -24.04 -16.22
C MET A 233 -4.46 -25.06 -17.08
N ASP A 234 -3.96 -26.15 -16.46
CA ASP A 234 -3.27 -27.24 -17.16
C ASP A 234 -4.24 -28.05 -18.05
N GLY A 235 -5.48 -28.25 -17.61
CA GLY A 235 -6.50 -29.01 -18.34
C GLY A 235 -6.99 -28.31 -19.61
N PHE A 236 -7.18 -26.98 -19.57
CA PHE A 236 -7.60 -26.20 -20.74
C PHE A 236 -6.46 -25.90 -21.72
N ALA A 237 -5.24 -26.42 -21.49
CA ALA A 237 -4.11 -26.26 -22.40
C ALA A 237 -4.39 -26.74 -23.85
N GLN A 238 -5.38 -27.63 -24.02
CA GLN A 238 -5.80 -28.22 -25.30
C GLN A 238 -7.05 -27.56 -25.91
N THR A 239 -7.70 -26.61 -25.23
CA THR A 239 -8.96 -25.99 -25.70
C THR A 239 -8.69 -24.68 -26.44
N GLN A 240 -8.86 -24.67 -27.76
CA GLN A 240 -8.77 -23.45 -28.56
C GLN A 240 -9.93 -22.48 -28.24
N GLY A 241 -9.65 -21.17 -28.25
CA GLY A 241 -10.66 -20.10 -28.16
C GLY A 241 -11.05 -19.62 -26.76
N VAL A 242 -10.42 -20.12 -25.68
CA VAL A 242 -10.61 -19.60 -24.31
C VAL A 242 -9.31 -18.97 -23.82
N ILE A 243 -9.39 -17.76 -23.27
CA ILE A 243 -8.26 -17.06 -22.63
C ILE A 243 -8.63 -16.68 -21.20
N VAL A 244 -7.68 -16.86 -20.27
CA VAL A 244 -7.82 -16.45 -18.87
C VAL A 244 -7.08 -15.13 -18.65
N LEU A 245 -7.79 -14.12 -18.21
CA LEU A 245 -7.24 -12.88 -17.69
C LEU A 245 -7.38 -12.90 -16.17
N ALA A 246 -6.34 -12.48 -15.46
CA ALA A 246 -6.41 -12.34 -14.01
C ALA A 246 -5.85 -10.99 -13.56
N ALA A 247 -6.43 -10.37 -12.55
CA ALA A 247 -5.99 -9.09 -12.02
C ALA A 247 -5.53 -9.24 -10.57
N THR A 248 -4.36 -8.69 -10.25
CA THR A 248 -3.83 -8.65 -8.89
C THR A 248 -3.16 -7.31 -8.60
N ASN A 249 -3.21 -6.92 -7.33
CA ASN A 249 -2.48 -5.77 -6.80
C ASN A 249 -1.14 -6.19 -6.14
N ARG A 250 -0.95 -7.49 -5.84
CA ARG A 250 0.20 -8.06 -5.12
C ARG A 250 0.72 -9.31 -5.83
N PRO A 251 1.49 -9.18 -6.94
CA PRO A 251 1.98 -10.31 -7.73
C PRO A 251 2.90 -11.26 -6.96
N ASP A 252 3.46 -10.81 -5.84
CA ASP A 252 4.37 -11.56 -4.97
C ASP A 252 3.63 -12.33 -3.86
N ALA A 253 2.33 -12.07 -3.66
CA ALA A 253 1.47 -12.85 -2.78
C ALA A 253 0.82 -14.06 -3.51
N LEU A 254 0.89 -14.08 -4.84
CA LEU A 254 0.34 -15.12 -5.71
C LEU A 254 1.25 -16.36 -5.75
N ASP A 255 0.66 -17.56 -5.77
CA ASP A 255 1.38 -18.84 -5.92
C ASP A 255 2.39 -18.80 -7.11
N PRO A 256 3.71 -18.98 -6.87
CA PRO A 256 4.73 -18.91 -7.92
C PRO A 256 4.65 -20.00 -9.01
N ALA A 257 3.77 -20.99 -8.87
CA ALA A 257 3.47 -21.96 -9.91
C ALA A 257 2.39 -21.48 -10.89
N LEU A 258 1.59 -20.45 -10.57
CA LEU A 258 0.69 -19.80 -11.53
C LEU A 258 1.47 -18.96 -12.56
N ARG A 259 2.52 -18.27 -12.12
CA ARG A 259 3.41 -17.40 -12.92
C ARG A 259 4.41 -18.17 -13.81
N ARG A 260 4.11 -19.43 -14.14
CA ARG A 260 4.98 -20.30 -14.95
C ARG A 260 4.50 -20.36 -16.41
N PRO A 261 5.41 -20.49 -17.39
CA PRO A 261 5.05 -20.69 -18.79
C PRO A 261 4.04 -21.83 -18.97
N GLY A 262 3.05 -21.61 -19.84
CA GLY A 262 1.90 -22.50 -20.06
C GLY A 262 0.67 -22.18 -19.21
N ARG A 263 0.81 -21.35 -18.15
CA ARG A 263 -0.30 -20.87 -17.30
C ARG A 263 -0.51 -19.37 -17.48
N PHE A 264 -0.14 -18.53 -16.50
CA PHE A 264 0.01 -17.09 -16.72
C PHE A 264 1.40 -16.85 -17.33
N ASP A 265 1.49 -17.03 -18.65
CA ASP A 265 2.72 -16.91 -19.42
C ASP A 265 3.09 -15.45 -19.76
N ARG A 266 2.19 -14.50 -19.49
CA ARG A 266 2.39 -13.05 -19.69
C ARG A 266 1.95 -12.23 -18.48
N GLU A 267 2.77 -11.24 -18.11
CA GLU A 267 2.46 -10.25 -17.07
C GLU A 267 2.43 -8.85 -17.70
N VAL A 268 1.27 -8.18 -17.64
CA VAL A 268 1.06 -6.82 -18.20
C VAL A 268 0.96 -5.83 -17.04
N GLN A 269 1.78 -4.78 -17.07
CA GLN A 269 1.94 -3.85 -15.94
C GLN A 269 1.11 -2.57 -16.09
N PHE A 270 0.05 -2.45 -15.30
CA PHE A 270 -0.72 -1.22 -15.14
C PHE A 270 0.05 -0.27 -14.22
N ARG A 271 0.62 0.79 -14.79
CA ARG A 271 1.36 1.84 -14.06
C ARG A 271 0.40 2.92 -13.57
N VAL A 272 0.89 3.79 -12.67
CA VAL A 272 0.20 5.05 -12.34
C VAL A 272 0.27 5.96 -13.58
N PRO A 273 -0.84 6.61 -14.01
CA PRO A 273 -0.84 7.44 -15.21
C PRO A 273 0.06 8.67 -15.06
N ASP A 274 0.77 8.99 -16.14
CA ASP A 274 1.58 10.20 -16.31
C ASP A 274 0.68 11.44 -16.49
N CYS A 275 1.26 12.63 -16.70
CA CYS A 275 0.45 13.84 -16.85
C CYS A 275 -0.47 13.81 -18.07
N ALA A 276 -0.02 13.26 -19.22
CA ALA A 276 -0.85 13.11 -20.40
C ALA A 276 -1.96 12.08 -20.18
N GLY A 277 -1.63 10.92 -19.60
CA GLY A 277 -2.62 9.90 -19.27
C GLY A 277 -3.65 10.36 -18.24
N ARG A 278 -3.28 11.21 -17.27
CA ARG A 278 -4.23 11.82 -16.33
C ARG A 278 -5.14 12.83 -17.01
N LEU A 279 -4.63 13.63 -17.95
CA LEU A 279 -5.44 14.53 -18.77
C LEU A 279 -6.48 13.76 -19.58
N GLU A 280 -6.08 12.70 -20.29
CA GLU A 280 -7.02 11.84 -21.06
C GLU A 280 -8.09 11.20 -20.18
N ILE A 281 -7.73 10.75 -18.97
CA ILE A 281 -8.70 10.21 -18.01
C ILE A 281 -9.66 11.31 -17.53
N LEU A 282 -9.18 12.53 -17.27
CA LEU A 282 -10.03 13.66 -16.90
C LEU A 282 -11.00 14.03 -18.03
N GLU A 283 -10.51 14.20 -19.26
CA GLU A 283 -11.33 14.49 -20.45
C GLU A 283 -12.50 13.50 -20.62
N ILE A 284 -12.21 12.20 -20.48
CA ILE A 284 -13.21 11.13 -20.55
C ILE A 284 -14.20 11.23 -19.37
N LEU A 285 -13.71 11.42 -18.14
CA LEU A 285 -14.57 11.54 -16.94
C LEU A 285 -15.46 12.79 -16.95
N THR A 286 -14.99 13.89 -17.51
CA THR A 286 -15.74 15.15 -17.61
C THR A 286 -16.59 15.27 -18.89
N SER A 287 -16.45 14.35 -19.85
CA SER A 287 -17.21 14.37 -21.13
C SER A 287 -18.74 14.40 -20.96
N ALA A 288 -19.26 13.94 -19.81
CA ALA A 288 -20.66 13.98 -19.43
C ALA A 288 -20.99 14.99 -18.32
N MET A 289 -20.05 15.88 -17.96
CA MET A 289 -20.21 16.90 -16.93
C MET A 289 -20.33 18.30 -17.56
N PRO A 290 -21.25 19.16 -17.07
CA PRO A 290 -21.29 20.56 -17.50
C PRO A 290 -20.13 21.32 -16.86
N LEU A 291 -19.02 21.43 -17.58
CA LEU A 291 -17.89 22.28 -17.19
C LEU A 291 -18.18 23.75 -17.51
N ASP A 292 -17.66 24.62 -16.66
CA ASP A 292 -17.55 26.05 -16.91
C ASP A 292 -16.37 26.35 -17.86
N GLU A 293 -16.44 27.42 -18.67
CA GLU A 293 -15.36 27.80 -19.61
C GLU A 293 -14.02 28.10 -18.91
N THR A 294 -14.03 28.35 -17.59
CA THR A 294 -12.82 28.56 -16.79
C THR A 294 -12.08 27.26 -16.41
N VAL A 295 -12.61 26.07 -16.70
CA VAL A 295 -12.01 24.79 -16.26
C VAL A 295 -10.82 24.40 -17.14
N GLN A 296 -9.62 24.37 -16.56
CA GLN A 296 -8.40 23.90 -17.21
C GLN A 296 -8.00 22.52 -16.66
N LEU A 297 -8.35 21.47 -17.41
CA LEU A 297 -8.05 20.07 -17.04
C LEU A 297 -6.53 19.77 -17.00
N ALA A 298 -5.71 20.52 -17.76
CA ALA A 298 -4.25 20.37 -17.74
C ALA A 298 -3.63 20.75 -16.38
N GLU A 299 -4.02 21.89 -15.81
CA GLU A 299 -3.59 22.32 -14.46
C GLU A 299 -4.00 21.27 -13.40
N ILE A 300 -5.22 20.73 -13.53
CA ILE A 300 -5.73 19.68 -12.64
C ILE A 300 -4.90 18.39 -12.81
N ALA A 301 -4.52 18.02 -14.03
CA ALA A 301 -3.68 16.85 -14.30
C ALA A 301 -2.25 16.98 -13.75
N GLU A 302 -1.64 18.17 -13.79
CA GLU A 302 -0.35 18.45 -13.15
C GLU A 302 -0.43 18.33 -11.63
N LEU A 303 -1.41 19.00 -11.01
CA LEU A 303 -1.64 18.97 -9.56
C LEU A 303 -2.02 17.57 -9.04
N ALA A 304 -2.73 16.77 -9.84
CA ALA A 304 -3.12 15.38 -9.51
C ALA A 304 -1.96 14.36 -9.64
N THR A 305 -0.73 14.75 -9.32
CA THR A 305 0.43 13.84 -9.38
C THR A 305 0.27 12.66 -8.41
N GLY A 306 0.45 11.43 -8.92
CA GLY A 306 0.26 10.19 -8.15
C GLY A 306 -1.17 9.66 -8.08
N PHE A 307 -2.18 10.37 -8.62
CA PHE A 307 -3.57 9.91 -8.65
C PHE A 307 -3.75 8.80 -9.72
N VAL A 308 -4.49 7.74 -9.38
CA VAL A 308 -4.96 6.74 -10.36
C VAL A 308 -6.35 7.10 -10.90
N GLY A 309 -6.81 6.44 -11.96
CA GLY A 309 -8.11 6.76 -12.59
C GLY A 309 -9.31 6.68 -11.64
N ALA A 310 -9.29 5.79 -10.65
CA ALA A 310 -10.30 5.76 -9.59
C ALA A 310 -10.27 7.00 -8.67
N ASP A 311 -9.09 7.57 -8.38
CA ASP A 311 -8.98 8.81 -7.60
C ASP A 311 -9.40 10.02 -8.43
N LEU A 312 -9.02 10.09 -9.72
CA LEU A 312 -9.49 11.14 -10.63
C LEU A 312 -11.02 11.11 -10.77
N LYS A 313 -11.63 9.93 -10.81
CA LYS A 313 -13.09 9.76 -10.77
C LYS A 313 -13.68 10.28 -9.45
N ALA A 314 -13.04 10.01 -8.31
CA ALA A 314 -13.46 10.54 -7.02
C ALA A 314 -13.30 12.07 -6.94
N VAL A 315 -12.26 12.66 -7.54
CA VAL A 315 -12.07 14.12 -7.67
C VAL A 315 -13.19 14.73 -8.50
N CYS A 316 -13.49 14.18 -9.68
CA CYS A 316 -14.59 14.69 -10.54
C CYS A 316 -15.95 14.58 -9.84
N GLN A 317 -16.23 13.46 -9.16
CA GLN A 317 -17.45 13.29 -8.36
C GLN A 317 -17.51 14.29 -7.19
N LYS A 318 -16.41 14.51 -6.47
CA LYS A 318 -16.34 15.45 -5.35
C LYS A 318 -16.49 16.90 -5.82
N ALA A 319 -15.90 17.27 -6.96
CA ALA A 319 -16.09 18.59 -7.58
C ALA A 319 -17.57 18.81 -7.96
N ALA A 320 -18.22 17.83 -8.59
CA ALA A 320 -19.65 17.89 -8.89
C ALA A 320 -20.53 18.01 -7.63
N TYR A 321 -20.18 17.32 -6.53
CA TYR A 321 -20.87 17.47 -5.24
C TYR A 321 -20.62 18.83 -4.57
N THR A 322 -19.43 19.43 -4.71
CA THR A 322 -19.15 20.79 -4.22
C THR A 322 -19.92 21.83 -5.04
N ALA A 323 -19.95 21.71 -6.37
CA ALA A 323 -20.75 22.56 -7.25
C ALA A 323 -22.27 22.46 -6.93
N LEU A 324 -22.79 21.23 -6.77
CA LEU A 324 -24.16 20.97 -6.32
C LEU A 324 -24.45 21.64 -4.97
N ARG A 325 -23.56 21.52 -3.98
CA ARG A 325 -23.75 22.14 -2.66
C ARG A 325 -23.70 23.68 -2.70
N ARG A 326 -22.95 24.27 -3.65
CA ARG A 326 -22.92 25.72 -3.89
C ARG A 326 -24.23 26.21 -4.53
N GLN A 327 -24.74 25.49 -5.53
CA GLN A 327 -25.88 25.89 -6.35
C GLN A 327 -27.24 25.49 -5.75
N VAL A 328 -27.29 24.39 -4.99
CA VAL A 328 -28.48 23.82 -4.35
C VAL A 328 -28.15 23.55 -2.86
N PRO A 329 -28.23 24.58 -1.98
CA PRO A 329 -27.81 24.47 -0.58
C PRO A 329 -28.81 23.74 0.33
N SER A 330 -30.04 23.48 -0.14
CA SER A 330 -31.08 22.71 0.54
C SER A 330 -31.83 21.83 -0.47
N ILE A 331 -32.38 20.70 0.00
CA ILE A 331 -33.20 19.78 -0.81
C ILE A 331 -34.48 20.47 -1.33
N GLU A 332 -34.93 21.51 -0.64
CA GLU A 332 -36.13 22.30 -0.96
C GLU A 332 -35.84 23.54 -1.84
N ALA A 333 -34.59 23.77 -2.24
CA ALA A 333 -34.21 24.91 -3.08
C ALA A 333 -34.60 24.69 -4.55
N GLU A 334 -34.94 25.76 -5.26
CA GLU A 334 -35.21 25.71 -6.69
C GLU A 334 -33.95 25.30 -7.48
N ILE A 335 -34.12 24.42 -8.47
CA ILE A 335 -33.02 23.93 -9.30
C ILE A 335 -32.67 25.01 -10.33
N PRO A 336 -31.41 25.50 -10.39
CA PRO A 336 -31.02 26.49 -11.39
C PRO A 336 -31.14 25.94 -12.82
N GLU A 337 -31.57 26.78 -13.78
CA GLU A 337 -31.70 26.41 -15.19
C GLU A 337 -30.37 25.96 -15.82
N THR A 338 -29.25 26.47 -15.30
CA THR A 338 -27.90 26.06 -15.68
C THR A 338 -27.07 25.74 -14.45
N MET A 339 -26.56 24.51 -14.36
CA MET A 339 -25.59 24.08 -13.36
C MET A 339 -24.24 23.81 -14.04
N THR A 340 -23.17 24.46 -13.58
CA THR A 340 -21.79 24.24 -14.05
C THR A 340 -20.83 23.94 -12.90
N VAL A 341 -19.81 23.14 -13.19
CA VAL A 341 -18.66 22.86 -12.30
C VAL A 341 -17.50 23.77 -12.69
N GLN A 342 -16.91 24.45 -11.71
CA GLN A 342 -15.86 25.47 -11.90
C GLN A 342 -14.48 24.96 -11.45
N GLN A 343 -13.41 25.60 -11.92
CA GLN A 343 -12.02 25.23 -11.58
C GLN A 343 -11.78 25.14 -10.05
N GLY A 344 -12.41 26.03 -9.27
CA GLY A 344 -12.36 26.03 -7.82
C GLY A 344 -12.92 24.76 -7.15
N ASP A 345 -13.93 24.12 -7.76
CA ASP A 345 -14.54 22.88 -7.25
C ASP A 345 -13.56 21.70 -7.35
N PHE A 346 -12.80 21.64 -8.45
CA PHE A 346 -11.72 20.68 -8.63
C PHE A 346 -10.56 20.93 -7.67
N LEU A 347 -10.20 22.20 -7.41
CA LEU A 347 -9.14 22.56 -6.45
C LEU A 347 -9.51 22.26 -4.99
N GLU A 348 -10.80 22.33 -4.61
CA GLU A 348 -11.27 21.80 -3.32
C GLU A 348 -11.25 20.26 -3.31
N ALA A 349 -11.71 19.63 -4.40
CA ALA A 349 -11.75 18.17 -4.50
C ALA A 349 -10.37 17.52 -4.42
N LEU A 350 -9.33 18.09 -5.05
CA LEU A 350 -7.95 17.63 -4.95
C LEU A 350 -7.41 17.68 -3.51
N LYS A 351 -7.79 18.69 -2.72
CA LYS A 351 -7.41 18.79 -1.30
C LYS A 351 -8.12 17.77 -0.41
N ALA A 352 -9.31 17.31 -0.82
CA ALA A 352 -10.13 16.37 -0.06
C ALA A 352 -9.85 14.89 -0.40
N VAL A 353 -9.46 14.57 -1.64
CA VAL A 353 -9.26 13.19 -2.12
C VAL A 353 -7.81 12.76 -1.93
N LYS A 354 -7.55 11.88 -0.96
CA LYS A 354 -6.23 11.21 -0.79
C LYS A 354 -6.03 10.12 -1.85
N PRO A 355 -4.94 10.11 -2.65
CA PRO A 355 -4.73 9.11 -3.70
C PRO A 355 -4.61 7.69 -3.15
N ALA A 356 -5.15 6.70 -3.87
CA ALA A 356 -5.19 5.30 -3.47
C ALA A 356 -3.79 4.71 -3.25
N VAL A 357 -2.79 5.13 -4.03
CA VAL A 357 -1.38 4.71 -3.88
C VAL A 357 -0.86 5.02 -2.47
N LEU A 358 -1.19 6.22 -1.96
CA LEU A 358 -0.72 6.72 -0.65
C LEU A 358 -1.54 6.15 0.54
N ARG A 359 -2.50 5.25 0.29
CA ARG A 359 -3.28 4.57 1.35
C ARG A 359 -2.61 3.29 1.87
N SER A 360 -1.51 2.86 1.24
CA SER A 360 -0.79 1.61 1.59
C SER A 360 0.56 1.80 2.30
N VAL A 361 1.13 3.00 2.19
CA VAL A 361 2.28 3.56 2.94
C VAL A 361 2.02 5.07 2.99
N GLU A 362 2.35 5.72 4.10
CA GLU A 362 2.19 7.18 4.27
C GLU A 362 3.21 7.96 3.43
N VAL A 363 2.94 8.05 2.13
CA VAL A 363 3.59 9.01 1.25
C VAL A 363 3.10 10.40 1.64
N GLN A 364 4.03 11.25 2.06
CA GLN A 364 3.79 12.64 2.41
C GLN A 364 4.30 13.55 1.29
N SER A 365 3.72 14.74 1.15
CA SER A 365 4.29 15.82 0.35
C SER A 365 4.71 16.91 1.35
N PRO A 366 5.97 16.93 1.81
CA PRO A 366 6.43 17.91 2.77
C PRO A 366 6.45 19.31 2.13
N HIS A 367 6.06 20.31 2.90
CA HIS A 367 6.03 21.72 2.46
C HIS A 367 7.15 22.57 3.08
N VAL A 368 8.13 21.93 3.72
CA VAL A 368 9.26 22.59 4.41
C VAL A 368 10.17 23.29 3.40
N SER A 369 10.36 24.60 3.53
CA SER A 369 11.37 25.35 2.78
C SER A 369 12.78 25.16 3.35
N TRP A 370 13.80 25.47 2.54
CA TRP A 370 15.18 25.59 3.03
C TRP A 370 15.39 26.74 4.02
N ASP A 371 14.47 27.71 4.03
CA ASP A 371 14.48 28.88 4.93
C ASP A 371 13.97 28.53 6.33
N GLU A 372 13.17 27.46 6.46
CA GLU A 372 12.70 26.89 7.74
C GLU A 372 13.79 26.08 8.47
N ILE A 373 15.02 26.05 7.95
CA ILE A 373 16.16 25.34 8.55
C ILE A 373 17.27 26.35 8.80
N GLY A 374 17.57 26.64 10.07
CA GLY A 374 18.67 27.54 10.44
C GLY A 374 20.05 26.90 10.22
N GLY A 375 20.97 27.66 9.62
CA GLY A 375 22.39 27.27 9.47
C GLY A 375 22.64 26.14 8.47
N LEU A 376 23.76 25.42 8.66
CA LEU A 376 24.17 24.24 7.87
C LEU A 376 24.31 24.46 6.34
N GLU A 377 24.63 25.68 5.88
CA GLU A 377 24.60 26.04 4.45
C GLU A 377 25.45 25.13 3.54
N ASN A 378 26.63 24.68 3.97
CA ASN A 378 27.45 23.72 3.21
C ASN A 378 26.72 22.38 2.97
N ILE A 379 25.96 21.91 3.97
CA ILE A 379 25.15 20.68 3.89
C ILE A 379 23.93 20.94 3.00
N LYS A 380 23.24 22.08 3.15
CA LYS A 380 22.12 22.49 2.28
C LYS A 380 22.55 22.54 0.81
N GLN A 381 23.69 23.17 0.49
CA GLN A 381 24.22 23.22 -0.86
C GLN A 381 24.50 21.81 -1.41
N THR A 382 25.23 20.99 -0.66
CA THR A 382 25.58 19.61 -1.09
C THR A 382 24.31 18.76 -1.31
N LEU A 383 23.27 18.95 -0.50
CA LEU A 383 21.96 18.30 -0.68
C LEU A 383 21.21 18.83 -1.90
N ARG A 384 21.18 20.15 -2.15
CA ARG A 384 20.58 20.76 -3.35
C ARG A 384 21.22 20.19 -4.63
N GLU A 385 22.56 20.17 -4.70
CA GLU A 385 23.31 19.62 -5.82
C GLU A 385 23.03 18.12 -6.05
N ALA A 386 22.96 17.32 -4.96
CA ALA A 386 22.61 15.90 -5.04
C ALA A 386 21.18 15.66 -5.55
N VAL A 387 20.21 16.48 -5.11
CA VAL A 387 18.81 16.41 -5.55
C VAL A 387 18.64 16.84 -7.00
N GLU A 388 19.32 17.92 -7.41
CA GLU A 388 19.28 18.41 -8.78
C GLU A 388 19.87 17.39 -9.75
N GLY A 389 20.98 16.74 -9.40
CA GLY A 389 21.55 15.65 -10.23
C GLY A 389 20.70 14.38 -10.28
N ALA A 390 19.98 14.05 -9.20
CA ALA A 390 19.20 12.82 -9.10
C ALA A 390 17.81 12.93 -9.74
N LEU A 391 17.10 14.05 -9.53
CA LEU A 391 15.66 14.16 -9.76
C LEU A 391 15.24 15.28 -10.74
N ILE A 392 16.03 16.35 -10.90
CA ILE A 392 15.63 17.56 -11.66
C ILE A 392 16.41 17.69 -12.97
N ASN A 393 17.71 18.00 -12.89
CA ASN A 393 18.59 18.37 -14.00
C ASN A 393 19.41 17.18 -14.54
N ARG A 394 18.78 16.00 -14.58
CA ARG A 394 19.41 14.70 -14.88
C ARG A 394 20.21 14.68 -16.20
N GLU A 395 19.76 15.40 -17.22
CA GLU A 395 20.42 15.45 -18.53
C GLU A 395 21.84 16.01 -18.46
N LEU A 396 22.10 16.99 -17.60
CA LEU A 396 23.44 17.59 -17.42
C LEU A 396 24.44 16.55 -16.89
N TYR A 397 24.00 15.69 -15.97
CA TYR A 397 24.82 14.60 -15.41
C TYR A 397 25.06 13.49 -16.45
N LEU A 398 24.07 13.18 -17.29
CA LEU A 398 24.23 12.23 -18.40
C LEU A 398 25.21 12.73 -19.48
N GLN A 399 25.14 14.02 -19.85
CA GLN A 399 26.05 14.63 -20.83
C GLN A 399 27.50 14.68 -20.32
N THR A 400 27.70 15.10 -19.06
CA THR A 400 29.02 15.16 -18.42
C THR A 400 29.57 13.80 -18.00
N LYS A 401 28.74 12.75 -18.00
CA LYS A 401 29.01 11.41 -17.43
C LYS A 401 29.30 11.46 -15.92
N ALA A 402 28.87 12.51 -15.23
CA ALA A 402 28.94 12.62 -13.78
C ALA A 402 28.04 11.57 -13.12
N ARG A 403 28.50 10.98 -12.02
CA ARG A 403 27.68 10.06 -11.22
C ARG A 403 26.90 10.87 -10.20
N SER A 404 25.58 10.93 -10.36
CA SER A 404 24.68 11.34 -9.27
C SER A 404 24.79 10.34 -8.12
N PRO A 405 24.82 10.77 -6.84
CA PRO A 405 24.63 9.86 -5.72
C PRO A 405 23.24 9.21 -5.80
N LYS A 406 23.13 7.96 -5.29
CA LYS A 406 21.86 7.22 -5.18
C LYS A 406 21.33 7.20 -3.75
N GLY A 407 22.24 7.03 -2.78
CA GLY A 407 21.98 7.08 -1.36
C GLY A 407 22.77 8.21 -0.70
N ILE A 408 22.11 8.92 0.21
CA ILE A 408 22.70 9.93 1.10
C ILE A 408 22.57 9.43 2.55
N LEU A 409 23.66 9.42 3.31
CA LEU A 409 23.64 9.07 4.74
C LEU A 409 23.85 10.34 5.58
N LEU A 410 22.83 10.74 6.32
CA LEU A 410 22.90 11.79 7.33
C LEU A 410 23.26 11.15 8.68
N TRP A 411 24.36 11.58 9.30
CA TRP A 411 24.78 11.05 10.60
C TRP A 411 25.28 12.15 11.52
N GLY A 412 25.24 11.91 12.84
CA GLY A 412 25.59 12.90 13.86
C GLY A 412 24.66 12.82 15.08
N PRO A 413 24.78 13.73 16.06
CA PRO A 413 23.99 13.68 17.30
C PRO A 413 22.45 13.70 17.06
N PRO A 414 21.65 13.19 18.00
CA PRO A 414 20.20 13.37 17.97
C PRO A 414 19.85 14.87 18.11
N GLY A 415 18.69 15.27 17.59
CA GLY A 415 18.22 16.67 17.66
C GLY A 415 18.86 17.65 16.67
N THR A 416 19.80 17.22 15.80
CA THR A 416 20.45 18.09 14.79
C THR A 416 19.66 18.26 13.48
N GLY A 417 18.37 17.90 13.45
CA GLY A 417 17.49 18.21 12.32
C GLY A 417 17.61 17.31 11.08
N LYS A 418 18.27 16.15 11.16
CA LYS A 418 18.42 15.18 10.03
C LYS A 418 17.10 14.87 9.31
N THR A 419 16.03 14.63 10.05
CA THR A 419 14.67 14.37 9.54
C THR A 419 14.02 15.60 8.87
N LEU A 420 14.43 16.83 9.23
CA LEU A 420 13.96 18.08 8.60
C LEU A 420 14.70 18.33 7.28
N LEU A 421 16.02 18.11 7.24
CA LEU A 421 16.81 18.20 6.01
C LEU A 421 16.26 17.28 4.91
N ALA A 422 15.89 16.05 5.26
CA ALA A 422 15.27 15.10 4.32
C ALA A 422 13.90 15.56 3.80
N LYS A 423 13.10 16.25 4.63
CA LYS A 423 11.81 16.83 4.23
C LYS A 423 11.98 18.04 3.30
N ALA A 424 12.93 18.94 3.58
CA ALA A 424 13.25 20.06 2.69
C ALA A 424 13.77 19.59 1.32
N VAL A 425 14.60 18.53 1.30
CA VAL A 425 15.04 17.86 0.06
C VAL A 425 13.85 17.40 -0.80
N ALA A 426 12.90 16.68 -0.22
CA ALA A 426 11.74 16.19 -0.97
C ALA A 426 10.78 17.32 -1.41
N SER A 427 10.65 18.36 -0.59
CA SER A 427 9.90 19.59 -0.89
C SER A 427 10.48 20.31 -2.12
N GLN A 428 11.80 20.57 -2.15
CA GLN A 428 12.49 21.16 -3.31
C GLN A 428 12.30 20.32 -4.57
N ALA A 429 12.43 19.00 -4.46
CA ALA A 429 12.29 18.07 -5.57
C ALA A 429 10.84 17.95 -6.11
N LYS A 430 9.84 18.51 -5.39
CA LYS A 430 8.41 18.25 -5.58
C LYS A 430 8.10 16.75 -5.66
N ALA A 431 8.86 15.95 -4.91
CA ALA A 431 8.85 14.50 -4.97
C ALA A 431 8.02 13.90 -3.82
N ASN A 432 7.50 12.68 -4.06
CA ASN A 432 6.81 11.90 -3.05
C ASN A 432 7.78 11.52 -1.91
N PHE A 433 7.46 11.86 -0.66
CA PHE A 433 8.32 11.54 0.49
C PHE A 433 7.78 10.32 1.23
N ILE A 434 8.55 9.24 1.27
CA ILE A 434 8.26 8.07 2.12
C ILE A 434 9.13 8.16 3.36
N CYS A 435 8.53 8.45 4.50
CA CYS A 435 9.21 8.52 5.80
C CYS A 435 8.93 7.24 6.59
N ILE A 436 9.96 6.51 7.01
CA ILE A 436 9.82 5.28 7.79
C ILE A 436 10.94 5.18 8.83
N ASN A 437 10.61 4.76 10.06
CA ASN A 437 11.59 4.55 11.12
C ASN A 437 12.06 3.08 11.13
N GLY A 438 13.33 2.82 11.43
CA GLY A 438 13.91 1.48 11.40
C GLY A 438 13.16 0.42 12.26
N PRO A 439 12.82 0.71 13.54
CA PRO A 439 12.05 -0.21 14.38
C PRO A 439 10.61 -0.46 13.88
N GLU A 440 10.06 0.45 13.07
CA GLU A 440 8.70 0.39 12.53
C GLU A 440 8.59 -0.67 11.43
N LEU A 441 9.62 -0.80 10.58
CA LEU A 441 9.71 -1.85 9.55
C LEU A 441 9.82 -3.25 10.15
N LEU A 442 10.52 -3.39 11.28
CA LEU A 442 10.63 -4.66 12.00
C LEU A 442 9.31 -5.05 12.69
N SER A 443 8.55 -4.08 13.20
CA SER A 443 7.36 -4.31 14.03
C SER A 443 6.03 -4.35 13.27
N LYS A 444 5.85 -3.57 12.19
CA LYS A 444 4.61 -3.59 11.38
C LYS A 444 4.40 -4.89 10.59
N TRP A 445 5.44 -5.70 10.40
CA TRP A 445 5.45 -6.84 9.47
C TRP A 445 5.83 -8.16 10.17
N VAL A 446 4.89 -8.68 10.97
CA VAL A 446 5.05 -9.91 11.75
C VAL A 446 5.53 -11.08 10.88
N GLY A 447 6.76 -11.53 11.11
CA GLY A 447 7.36 -12.70 10.46
C GLY A 447 8.02 -12.47 9.10
N ALA A 448 7.88 -11.30 8.47
CA ALA A 448 8.28 -11.09 7.07
C ALA A 448 8.97 -9.74 6.79
N SER A 449 9.87 -9.30 7.68
CA SER A 449 10.58 -8.01 7.56
C SER A 449 11.38 -7.84 6.26
N GLU A 450 11.81 -8.93 5.62
CA GLU A 450 12.43 -8.91 4.28
C GLU A 450 11.44 -8.44 3.19
N GLN A 451 10.22 -8.97 3.22
CA GLN A 451 9.14 -8.60 2.29
C GLN A 451 8.70 -7.15 2.50
N ALA A 452 8.76 -6.63 3.74
CA ALA A 452 8.50 -5.23 4.04
C ALA A 452 9.44 -4.27 3.30
N VAL A 453 10.74 -4.58 3.23
CA VAL A 453 11.73 -3.81 2.45
C VAL A 453 11.45 -3.91 0.95
N ARG A 454 11.15 -5.12 0.44
CA ARG A 454 10.80 -5.32 -0.98
C ARG A 454 9.53 -4.57 -1.39
N GLU A 455 8.51 -4.54 -0.53
CA GLU A 455 7.29 -3.75 -0.73
C GLU A 455 7.56 -2.25 -0.66
N LEU A 456 8.39 -1.77 0.27
CA LEU A 456 8.80 -0.37 0.36
C LEU A 456 9.40 0.13 -0.96
N PHE A 457 10.44 -0.53 -1.47
CA PHE A 457 11.10 -0.12 -2.71
C PHE A 457 10.20 -0.33 -3.93
N THR A 458 9.30 -1.31 -3.92
CA THR A 458 8.29 -1.47 -4.97
C THR A 458 7.25 -0.35 -4.97
N LYS A 459 6.82 0.14 -3.79
CA LYS A 459 5.93 1.30 -3.65
C LYS A 459 6.65 2.60 -4.02
N ALA A 460 7.93 2.76 -3.66
CA ALA A 460 8.76 3.89 -4.10
C ALA A 460 8.92 3.93 -5.64
N ARG A 461 9.09 2.76 -6.29
CA ARG A 461 9.08 2.61 -7.75
C ARG A 461 7.74 2.97 -8.38
N GLN A 462 6.61 2.71 -7.72
CA GLN A 462 5.27 3.12 -8.18
C GLN A 462 4.99 4.62 -7.94
N ALA A 463 5.58 5.22 -6.90
CA ALA A 463 5.43 6.63 -6.53
C ALA A 463 6.53 7.56 -7.11
N SER A 464 7.28 7.11 -8.12
CA SER A 464 8.32 7.89 -8.79
C SER A 464 7.76 9.19 -9.42
N PRO A 465 8.37 10.37 -9.21
CA PRO A 465 9.62 10.64 -8.49
C PRO A 465 9.44 10.61 -6.97
N CYS A 466 10.39 9.98 -6.27
CA CYS A 466 10.27 9.66 -4.84
C CYS A 466 11.58 9.88 -4.07
N VAL A 467 11.47 10.37 -2.83
CA VAL A 467 12.53 10.36 -1.82
C VAL A 467 12.14 9.38 -0.72
N VAL A 468 12.96 8.36 -0.51
CA VAL A 468 12.77 7.36 0.55
C VAL A 468 13.68 7.70 1.72
N PHE A 469 13.09 8.15 2.83
CA PHE A 469 13.80 8.45 4.07
C PHE A 469 13.63 7.33 5.10
N ILE A 470 14.76 6.83 5.58
CA ILE A 470 14.86 5.75 6.57
C ILE A 470 15.57 6.33 7.81
N ASP A 471 14.81 6.66 8.85
CA ASP A 471 15.38 7.08 10.14
C ASP A 471 15.80 5.85 10.98
N GLU A 472 16.77 6.04 11.87
CA GLU A 472 17.38 4.97 12.69
C GLU A 472 17.83 3.74 11.88
N ILE A 473 18.47 3.96 10.71
CA ILE A 473 18.86 2.89 9.77
C ILE A 473 19.83 1.86 10.39
N ASP A 474 20.57 2.22 11.43
CA ASP A 474 21.40 1.32 12.23
C ASP A 474 20.60 0.21 12.94
N THR A 475 19.30 0.40 13.19
CA THR A 475 18.41 -0.65 13.73
C THR A 475 17.98 -1.68 12.68
N LEU A 476 17.95 -1.29 11.40
CA LEU A 476 17.66 -2.20 10.28
C LEU A 476 18.89 -2.93 9.78
N ALA A 477 20.05 -2.28 9.85
CA ALA A 477 21.30 -2.79 9.33
C ALA A 477 22.44 -2.71 10.36
N PRO A 478 22.32 -3.38 11.51
CA PRO A 478 23.37 -3.43 12.51
C PRO A 478 24.62 -4.15 12.00
N ALA A 479 25.77 -3.85 12.58
CA ALA A 479 27.04 -4.48 12.24
C ALA A 479 27.00 -6.00 12.46
N ARG A 480 27.36 -6.75 11.41
CA ARG A 480 27.25 -8.22 11.36
C ARG A 480 27.98 -8.87 12.53
N GLY A 481 27.29 -9.78 13.22
CA GLY A 481 27.84 -10.55 14.35
C GLY A 481 27.70 -9.89 15.73
N GLN A 482 27.18 -8.66 15.86
CA GLN A 482 26.91 -8.07 17.19
C GLN A 482 25.71 -8.73 17.92
N HIS A 483 24.79 -9.37 17.21
CA HIS A 483 23.54 -9.91 17.76
C HIS A 483 23.46 -11.44 17.68
N THR A 484 24.14 -12.15 18.59
CA THR A 484 24.15 -13.62 18.69
C THR A 484 22.86 -14.27 19.18
N GLY A 485 21.82 -13.48 19.46
CA GLY A 485 20.52 -13.95 19.95
C GLY A 485 19.34 -13.77 18.99
N ASP A 486 19.51 -13.07 17.86
CA ASP A 486 18.44 -12.85 16.89
C ASP A 486 18.47 -13.89 15.75
N SER A 487 17.31 -14.21 15.19
CA SER A 487 17.05 -15.40 14.38
C SER A 487 17.49 -15.29 12.90
N GLY A 488 18.62 -14.59 12.66
CA GLY A 488 19.11 -14.26 11.31
C GLY A 488 18.10 -13.45 10.50
N VAL A 489 17.17 -12.74 11.14
CA VAL A 489 16.17 -11.87 10.50
C VAL A 489 16.83 -10.56 10.09
N SER A 490 17.57 -9.93 11.00
CA SER A 490 18.40 -8.75 10.74
C SER A 490 19.34 -8.94 9.55
N ASP A 491 20.19 -9.97 9.53
CA ASP A 491 21.09 -10.26 8.39
C ASP A 491 20.36 -10.41 7.04
N ARG A 492 19.13 -10.98 7.03
CA ARG A 492 18.29 -11.08 5.82
C ARG A 492 17.70 -9.74 5.40
N VAL A 493 17.26 -8.92 6.36
CA VAL A 493 16.80 -7.55 6.12
C VAL A 493 17.92 -6.69 5.54
N VAL A 494 19.15 -6.78 6.08
CA VAL A 494 20.34 -6.13 5.48
C VAL A 494 20.56 -6.65 4.07
N GLY A 495 20.51 -7.98 3.86
CA GLY A 495 20.63 -8.60 2.55
C GLY A 495 19.66 -8.02 1.51
N GLN A 496 18.37 -7.92 1.82
CA GLN A 496 17.38 -7.35 0.91
C GLN A 496 17.55 -5.85 0.71
N LEU A 497 17.91 -5.09 1.75
CA LEU A 497 18.17 -3.64 1.62
C LEU A 497 19.34 -3.38 0.66
N LEU A 498 20.40 -4.18 0.73
CA LEU A 498 21.52 -4.10 -0.22
C LEU A 498 21.09 -4.47 -1.65
N VAL A 499 20.23 -5.48 -1.82
CA VAL A 499 19.71 -5.90 -3.14
C VAL A 499 18.81 -4.82 -3.75
N GLU A 500 17.94 -4.16 -2.99
CA GLU A 500 17.13 -3.06 -3.52
C GLU A 500 18.00 -1.83 -3.86
N LEU A 501 18.97 -1.47 -3.01
CA LEU A 501 19.89 -0.36 -3.27
C LEU A 501 20.77 -0.58 -4.51
N ASP A 502 21.35 -1.78 -4.68
CA ASP A 502 22.08 -2.15 -5.89
C ASP A 502 21.14 -2.22 -7.11
N GLY A 503 19.88 -2.65 -6.88
CA GLY A 503 18.80 -2.74 -7.86
C GLY A 503 18.21 -1.40 -8.32
N LEU A 504 18.53 -0.28 -7.65
CA LEU A 504 18.26 1.07 -8.16
C LEU A 504 19.13 1.33 -9.39
N ALA A 505 18.65 0.91 -10.56
CA ALA A 505 19.31 1.13 -11.84
C ALA A 505 19.64 2.62 -12.06
N THR A 506 20.67 2.90 -12.86
CA THR A 506 21.12 4.28 -13.19
C THR A 506 20.11 4.98 -14.10
N GLY A 507 18.91 5.22 -13.59
CA GLY A 507 17.68 5.50 -14.36
C GLY A 507 16.43 5.70 -13.49
N SER A 508 16.39 5.21 -12.24
CA SER A 508 15.26 5.44 -11.33
C SER A 508 15.27 6.86 -10.75
N ASN A 509 14.14 7.57 -10.80
CA ASN A 509 13.92 8.84 -10.11
C ASN A 509 13.59 8.60 -8.62
N ILE A 510 14.47 7.87 -7.94
CA ILE A 510 14.37 7.52 -6.52
C ILE A 510 15.68 7.91 -5.85
N LEU A 511 15.59 8.76 -4.82
CA LEU A 511 16.71 9.12 -3.95
C LEU A 511 16.48 8.47 -2.59
N VAL A 512 17.48 7.76 -2.04
CA VAL A 512 17.41 7.17 -0.70
C VAL A 512 18.19 8.04 0.28
N ILE A 513 17.60 8.34 1.43
CA ILE A 513 18.24 9.09 2.50
C ILE A 513 18.15 8.26 3.79
N GLY A 514 19.28 7.78 4.28
CA GLY A 514 19.37 7.14 5.59
C GLY A 514 19.72 8.17 6.65
N ALA A 515 19.15 8.07 7.84
CA ALA A 515 19.59 8.81 9.02
C ALA A 515 19.99 7.85 10.15
N THR A 516 21.09 8.16 10.83
CA THR A 516 21.57 7.43 12.00
C THR A 516 22.15 8.37 13.05
N ASN A 517 22.12 7.94 14.31
CA ASN A 517 22.84 8.58 15.41
C ASN A 517 24.14 7.82 15.78
N ARG A 518 24.42 6.67 15.15
CA ARG A 518 25.49 5.71 15.46
C ARG A 518 26.05 5.06 14.18
N PRO A 519 26.79 5.78 13.33
CA PRO A 519 27.36 5.21 12.11
C PRO A 519 28.28 4.01 12.37
N GLU A 520 28.90 3.93 13.55
CA GLU A 520 29.74 2.81 14.01
C GLU A 520 28.97 1.53 14.33
N ALA A 521 27.65 1.61 14.54
CA ALA A 521 26.79 0.46 14.80
C ALA A 521 26.25 -0.21 13.52
N MET A 522 26.46 0.40 12.35
CA MET A 522 25.86 -0.02 11.07
C MET A 522 26.77 -0.95 10.24
N ASP A 523 26.20 -1.81 9.38
CA ASP A 523 26.97 -2.62 8.44
C ASP A 523 27.71 -1.75 7.40
N SER A 524 29.05 -1.82 7.46
CA SER A 524 30.01 -1.28 6.47
C SER A 524 29.67 -1.58 5.00
N ALA A 525 28.88 -2.61 4.70
CA ALA A 525 28.40 -2.90 3.36
C ALA A 525 27.52 -1.77 2.77
N LEU A 526 26.79 -1.02 3.61
CA LEU A 526 25.96 0.10 3.19
C LEU A 526 26.77 1.32 2.75
N LEU A 527 27.95 1.51 3.35
CA LEU A 527 28.88 2.64 3.10
C LEU A 527 29.71 2.49 1.81
N ARG A 528 29.41 1.50 0.96
CA ARG A 528 30.17 1.19 -0.26
C ARG A 528 29.62 1.94 -1.48
N ALA A 529 30.52 2.33 -2.37
CA ALA A 529 30.18 3.02 -3.62
C ALA A 529 29.14 2.24 -4.47
N GLY A 530 28.12 2.94 -4.96
CA GLY A 530 26.88 2.41 -5.54
C GLY A 530 25.67 2.45 -4.61
N ARG A 531 25.84 2.83 -3.32
CA ARG A 531 24.83 2.78 -2.24
C ARG A 531 24.80 4.14 -1.53
N PHE A 532 25.19 4.22 -0.24
CA PHE A 532 25.33 5.47 0.49
C PHE A 532 26.66 6.17 0.16
N ASP A 533 26.72 6.66 -1.07
CA ASP A 533 27.89 7.27 -1.70
C ASP A 533 28.21 8.65 -1.12
N LEU A 534 27.17 9.39 -0.72
CA LEU A 534 27.28 10.71 -0.10
C LEU A 534 27.03 10.58 1.40
N GLN A 535 28.04 10.88 2.23
CA GLN A 535 27.96 10.76 3.69
C GLN A 535 28.16 12.15 4.29
N LEU A 536 27.15 12.64 5.02
CA LEU A 536 27.10 13.99 5.54
C LEU A 536 26.98 13.96 7.06
N MET A 537 28.01 14.48 7.73
CA MET A 537 28.03 14.70 9.17
C MET A 537 27.20 15.96 9.48
N VAL A 538 26.24 15.84 10.39
CA VAL A 538 25.35 16.92 10.84
C VAL A 538 25.66 17.17 12.32
N ASP A 539 26.68 17.98 12.54
CA ASP A 539 27.23 18.36 13.85
C ASP A 539 26.28 19.20 14.71
N LEU A 540 26.72 19.52 15.93
CA LEU A 540 26.09 20.56 16.74
C LEU A 540 26.28 21.95 16.08
N PRO A 541 25.26 22.82 16.12
CA PRO A 541 25.32 24.13 15.47
C PRO A 541 26.34 25.08 16.11
N ASP A 542 27.11 25.76 15.25
CA ASP A 542 27.96 26.90 15.61
C ASP A 542 27.15 28.16 15.98
N VAL A 543 27.81 29.24 16.41
CA VAL A 543 27.11 30.45 16.90
C VAL A 543 26.16 31.01 15.84
N ASP A 544 26.58 31.06 14.58
CA ASP A 544 25.80 31.59 13.47
C ASP A 544 24.62 30.67 13.10
N SER A 545 24.83 29.34 13.11
CA SER A 545 23.73 28.38 12.94
C SER A 545 22.75 28.43 14.10
N ARG A 546 23.21 28.60 15.36
CA ARG A 546 22.33 28.77 16.53
C ARG A 546 21.51 30.04 16.45
N LEU A 547 22.11 31.15 15.99
CA LEU A 547 21.39 32.39 15.69
C LEU A 547 20.29 32.15 14.65
N GLY A 548 20.61 31.50 13.53
CA GLY A 548 19.65 31.18 12.48
C GLY A 548 18.51 30.27 12.97
N ILE A 549 18.82 29.22 13.73
CA ILE A 549 17.84 28.29 14.32
C ILE A 549 16.90 29.05 15.29
N LEU A 550 17.46 29.93 16.13
CA LEU A 550 16.68 30.76 17.05
C LEU A 550 15.83 31.80 16.31
N GLN A 551 16.32 32.40 15.23
CA GLN A 551 15.54 33.34 14.41
C GLN A 551 14.34 32.64 13.77
N VAL A 552 14.56 31.51 13.08
CA VAL A 552 13.49 30.73 12.41
C VAL A 552 12.43 30.28 13.42
N HIS A 553 12.82 29.61 14.51
CA HIS A 553 11.84 29.10 15.49
C HIS A 553 11.10 30.19 16.27
N ASN A 554 11.54 31.45 16.22
CA ASN A 554 10.85 32.57 16.88
C ASN A 554 10.24 33.60 15.91
N GLN A 555 10.33 33.40 14.59
CA GLN A 555 9.89 34.37 13.59
C GLN A 555 8.40 34.72 13.68
N GLU A 556 7.54 33.76 14.02
CA GLU A 556 6.10 33.96 14.23
C GLU A 556 5.73 34.32 15.68
N ARG A 557 6.68 34.27 16.63
CA ARG A 557 6.40 34.46 18.05
C ARG A 557 6.41 35.95 18.43
N PRO A 558 5.49 36.40 19.30
CA PRO A 558 5.38 37.81 19.69
C PRO A 558 6.46 38.20 20.72
N LEU A 559 7.72 38.27 20.27
CA LEU A 559 8.86 38.71 21.09
C LEU A 559 8.75 40.20 21.47
N SER A 560 9.29 40.54 22.65
CA SER A 560 9.49 41.92 23.11
C SER A 560 10.84 42.02 23.80
N GLU A 561 11.74 42.85 23.26
CA GLU A 561 13.06 43.17 23.85
C GLU A 561 14.04 41.97 23.99
N VAL A 562 13.75 40.84 23.34
CA VAL A 562 14.59 39.64 23.33
C VAL A 562 15.70 39.73 22.28
N ASP A 563 16.96 39.77 22.73
CA ASP A 563 18.13 39.59 21.85
C ASP A 563 18.47 38.10 21.66
N LEU A 564 18.22 37.59 20.46
CA LEU A 564 18.54 36.20 20.08
C LEU A 564 20.05 35.96 19.88
N SER A 565 20.86 37.01 19.69
CA SER A 565 22.32 36.86 19.51
C SER A 565 23.06 36.59 20.82
N HIS A 566 22.60 37.21 21.92
CA HIS A 566 22.98 36.80 23.26
C HIS A 566 22.67 35.32 23.52
N TRP A 567 21.44 34.87 23.24
CA TRP A 567 21.05 33.47 23.44
C TRP A 567 21.86 32.49 22.56
N ALA A 568 22.14 32.83 21.30
CA ALA A 568 23.01 32.02 20.43
C ALA A 568 24.43 31.86 21.01
N THR A 569 24.95 32.89 21.69
CA THR A 569 26.25 32.84 22.38
C THR A 569 26.19 31.97 23.64
N VAL A 570 25.17 32.14 24.47
CA VAL A 570 25.02 31.44 25.77
C VAL A 570 24.70 29.94 25.62
N THR A 571 23.99 29.55 24.55
CA THR A 571 23.55 28.15 24.30
C THR A 571 24.62 27.28 23.64
N GLU A 572 25.88 27.38 24.06
CA GLU A 572 26.96 26.56 23.52
C GLU A 572 26.75 25.06 23.82
N GLY A 573 26.92 24.21 22.81
CA GLY A 573 26.69 22.76 22.93
C GLY A 573 25.21 22.34 22.94
N TRP A 574 24.28 23.23 22.59
CA TRP A 574 22.86 22.91 22.43
C TRP A 574 22.57 22.44 20.99
N ASN A 575 21.75 21.40 20.83
CA ASN A 575 21.28 20.93 19.53
C ASN A 575 20.05 21.74 19.05
N GLY A 576 19.63 21.55 17.80
CA GLY A 576 18.51 22.32 17.21
C GLY A 576 17.18 22.13 17.95
N ALA A 577 16.89 20.92 18.42
CA ALA A 577 15.69 20.64 19.21
C ALA A 577 15.73 21.29 20.60
N ASP A 578 16.91 21.39 21.24
CA ASP A 578 17.06 22.12 22.51
C ASP A 578 16.75 23.62 22.35
N LEU A 579 17.15 24.21 21.21
CA LEU A 579 16.94 25.62 20.88
C LEU A 579 15.48 25.93 20.52
N ALA A 580 14.81 25.01 19.82
CA ALA A 580 13.35 25.08 19.62
C ALA A 580 12.62 25.03 20.97
N LEU A 581 12.98 24.07 21.83
CA LEU A 581 12.41 23.85 23.16
C LEU A 581 12.64 25.02 24.12
N LEU A 582 13.76 25.74 24.00
CA LEU A 582 14.02 26.99 24.75
C LEU A 582 12.92 28.02 24.47
N GLY A 583 12.65 28.30 23.20
CA GLY A 583 11.63 29.26 22.80
C GLY A 583 10.19 28.79 23.07
N ASP A 584 9.91 27.48 22.97
CA ASP A 584 8.61 26.93 23.39
C ASP A 584 8.39 27.08 24.91
N ARG A 585 9.42 26.85 25.72
CA ARG A 585 9.33 27.07 27.17
C ARG A 585 9.18 28.54 27.52
N ALA A 586 9.89 29.44 26.84
CA ALA A 586 9.70 30.88 27.00
C ALA A 586 8.26 31.31 26.65
N ALA A 587 7.69 30.77 25.57
CA ALA A 587 6.28 31.01 25.22
C ALA A 587 5.30 30.47 26.27
N VAL A 588 5.56 29.27 26.83
CA VAL A 588 4.72 28.69 27.90
C VAL A 588 4.83 29.50 29.20
N GLU A 589 6.00 30.03 29.55
CA GLU A 589 6.15 30.88 30.74
C GLU A 589 5.52 32.26 30.54
N ALA A 590 5.63 32.86 29.35
CA ALA A 590 4.89 34.07 29.01
C ALA A 590 3.37 33.88 29.16
N ILE A 591 2.82 32.71 28.77
CA ILE A 591 1.42 32.35 28.98
C ILE A 591 1.07 32.17 30.47
N ARG A 592 1.96 31.58 31.28
CA ARG A 592 1.78 31.46 32.74
C ARG A 592 1.77 32.83 33.40
N ARG A 593 2.75 33.67 33.11
CA ARG A 593 2.88 35.07 33.57
C ARG A 593 1.64 35.89 33.21
N TYR A 594 1.18 35.82 31.96
CA TYR A 594 -0.02 36.52 31.49
C TYR A 594 -1.31 36.04 32.19
N ARG A 595 -1.49 34.72 32.38
CA ARG A 595 -2.62 34.15 33.13
C ARG A 595 -2.59 34.51 34.63
N ALA A 596 -1.42 34.59 35.24
CA ALA A 596 -1.27 34.98 36.65
C ALA A 596 -1.69 36.44 36.91
N ILE A 597 -1.59 37.31 35.89
CA ILE A 597 -2.08 38.70 35.92
C ILE A 597 -3.62 38.78 35.72
N GLY A 598 -4.28 37.65 35.45
CA GLY A 598 -5.74 37.56 35.28
C GLY A 598 -6.25 38.04 33.92
N MET A 599 -5.35 38.27 32.96
CA MET A 599 -5.70 38.68 31.60
C MET A 599 -5.94 37.49 30.67
N SER A 600 -6.85 37.67 29.71
CA SER A 600 -7.33 36.61 28.80
C SER A 600 -7.36 37.01 27.32
N ASP A 601 -6.83 38.20 26.97
CA ASP A 601 -6.76 38.65 25.57
C ASP A 601 -5.50 38.11 24.88
N PRO A 602 -5.60 37.22 23.87
CA PRO A 602 -4.43 36.65 23.21
C PRO A 602 -3.59 37.68 22.43
N ALA A 603 -4.16 38.82 22.02
CA ALA A 603 -3.46 39.80 21.19
C ALA A 603 -2.32 40.54 21.94
N GLN A 604 -2.43 40.63 23.27
CA GLN A 604 -1.53 41.40 24.12
C GLN A 604 -0.36 40.57 24.68
N ILE A 605 -0.33 39.26 24.45
CA ILE A 605 0.74 38.39 24.95
C ILE A 605 2.07 38.77 24.30
N ARG A 606 3.12 38.95 25.12
CA ARG A 606 4.49 39.25 24.68
C ARG A 606 5.50 38.44 25.49
N ILE A 607 6.39 37.75 24.79
CA ILE A 607 7.48 36.97 25.38
C ILE A 607 8.65 37.92 25.65
N THR A 608 9.15 37.96 26.88
CA THR A 608 10.24 38.84 27.31
C THR A 608 11.53 38.04 27.56
N THR A 609 12.64 38.76 27.72
CA THR A 609 13.96 38.18 28.01
C THR A 609 13.99 37.44 29.36
N GLU A 610 13.10 37.80 30.30
CA GLU A 610 12.90 37.10 31.57
C GLU A 610 12.30 35.69 31.36
N ASP A 611 11.33 35.54 30.46
CA ASP A 611 10.74 34.23 30.14
C ASP A 611 11.79 33.29 29.51
N PHE A 612 12.67 33.85 28.67
CA PHE A 612 13.81 33.13 28.09
C PHE A 612 14.86 32.73 29.14
N ALA A 613 15.19 33.61 30.09
CA ALA A 613 16.13 33.31 31.17
C ALA A 613 15.61 32.19 32.07
N TYR A 614 14.33 32.24 32.46
CA TYR A 614 13.70 31.15 33.21
C TYR A 614 13.68 29.83 32.42
N ALA A 615 13.34 29.88 31.13
CA ALA A 615 13.36 28.71 30.25
C ALA A 615 14.76 28.10 30.12
N TYR A 616 15.80 28.93 30.02
CA TYR A 616 17.20 28.52 29.98
C TYR A 616 17.63 27.83 31.28
N ASP A 617 17.38 28.44 32.44
CA ASP A 617 17.78 27.87 33.74
C ASP A 617 17.14 26.50 34.00
N VAL A 618 15.84 26.35 33.71
CA VAL A 618 15.12 25.08 33.88
C VAL A 618 15.59 24.01 32.89
N LEU A 619 15.99 24.38 31.67
CA LEU A 619 16.61 23.45 30.71
C LEU A 619 18.03 23.06 31.12
N ASN A 620 18.84 24.02 31.57
CA ASN A 620 20.21 23.78 31.97
C ASN A 620 20.28 22.86 33.21
N GLN A 621 19.42 23.09 34.21
CA GLN A 621 19.24 22.19 35.35
C GLN A 621 18.90 20.76 34.90
N GLN A 622 18.00 20.59 33.93
CA GLN A 622 17.60 19.28 33.38
C GLN A 622 18.66 18.63 32.48
N ARG A 623 19.70 19.35 32.05
CA ARG A 623 20.89 18.78 31.38
C ARG A 623 22.01 18.42 32.35
N SER A 624 21.93 18.90 33.59
CA SER A 624 22.92 18.69 34.66
C SER A 624 22.53 17.62 35.68
N ALA A 625 21.36 16.99 35.51
CA ALA A 625 20.74 16.01 36.41
C ALA A 625 20.52 14.66 35.72
#